data_AF-A0A1I0S7F6-F1
#
_entry.id   AF-A0A1I0S7F6-F1
#
_cell.length_a   1.000
_cell.length_b   1.000
_cell.length_c   1.000
_cell.angle_alpha   90.00
_cell.angle_beta   90.00
_cell.angle_gamma   90.00
#
_symmetry.space_group_name_H-M   'P 1'
#
loop_
_entity.id
_entity.type
_entity.pdbx_description
1 polymer ?
#
loop_
_entity_poly.entity_id
_entity_poly.type
_entity_poly.pdbx_seq_one_letter_code
_entity_poly.pdbx_strand_id
1 'polypeptide(L)'
;MNSIILENKSSQFLNNETEEGILFFTEMLDKLHQLVDSDPAFSDAKEKLSQGYTLQYEINLLYQVSALATISILDMMTICRGFNNALNIDWLRIFYAKQGYLTIHETITHYDKEYNKALNELITIHHPLLISDFRAFTDKLKRFKVSYNARLISVRNKIAGHIHVNFNDYYSTVTDLKKEDPIAIISTFLEILIQLQQFTTKILPESIDKYKTQI
;
A
#
# COMPACT_ATOMS: atom_id res chain seq x y z
N MET A 1 35.06 -11.10 -10.87
CA MET A 1 34.87 -11.94 -9.67
C MET A 1 34.35 -11.16 -8.46
N ASN A 2 34.77 -9.91 -8.21
CA ASN A 2 34.23 -9.12 -7.09
C ASN A 2 32.79 -8.59 -7.27
N SER A 3 32.31 -8.38 -8.51
CA SER A 3 30.94 -7.90 -8.75
C SER A 3 29.85 -8.93 -8.43
N ILE A 4 30.10 -10.20 -8.78
CA ILE A 4 29.16 -11.32 -8.56
C ILE A 4 28.96 -11.59 -7.06
N ILE A 5 29.98 -11.39 -6.22
CA ILE A 5 29.90 -11.60 -4.77
C ILE A 5 29.13 -10.45 -4.08
N LEU A 6 29.24 -9.22 -4.59
CA LEU A 6 28.52 -8.05 -4.09
C LEU A 6 27.03 -8.09 -4.46
N GLU A 7 26.70 -8.49 -5.70
CA GLU A 7 25.30 -8.72 -6.12
C GLU A 7 24.62 -9.79 -5.27
N ASN A 8 25.33 -10.87 -4.92
CA ASN A 8 24.79 -11.97 -4.12
C ASN A 8 24.44 -11.54 -2.68
N LYS A 9 25.28 -10.71 -2.05
CA LYS A 9 25.03 -10.21 -0.68
C LYS A 9 23.90 -9.18 -0.62
N SER A 10 23.84 -8.27 -1.60
CA SER A 10 22.77 -7.27 -1.66
C SER A 10 21.41 -7.90 -1.95
N SER A 11 21.36 -8.91 -2.83
CA SER A 11 20.15 -9.67 -3.11
C SER A 11 19.69 -10.50 -1.91
N GLN A 12 20.62 -11.08 -1.15
CA GLN A 12 20.31 -11.86 0.04
C GLN A 12 19.79 -10.99 1.19
N PHE A 13 20.36 -9.80 1.38
CA PHE A 13 19.86 -8.82 2.35
C PHE A 13 18.44 -8.35 2.00
N LEU A 14 18.19 -7.97 0.75
CA LEU A 14 16.85 -7.54 0.31
C LEU A 14 15.83 -8.67 0.48
N ASN A 15 16.22 -9.92 0.22
CA ASN A 15 15.36 -11.08 0.41
C ASN A 15 14.99 -11.30 1.88
N ASN A 16 15.95 -11.18 2.79
CA ASN A 16 15.70 -11.32 4.22
C ASN A 16 14.74 -10.23 4.74
N GLU A 17 14.98 -8.97 4.37
CA GLU A 17 14.10 -7.85 4.72
C GLU A 17 12.67 -8.05 4.17
N THR A 18 12.53 -8.55 2.94
CA THR A 18 11.20 -8.88 2.40
C THR A 18 10.55 -10.05 3.12
N GLU A 19 11.30 -11.04 3.57
CA GLU A 19 10.76 -12.21 4.28
C GLU A 19 10.29 -11.86 5.69
N GLU A 20 11.11 -11.13 6.45
CA GLU A 20 10.74 -10.61 7.76
C GLU A 20 9.53 -9.67 7.66
N GLY A 21 9.52 -8.79 6.66
CA GLY A 21 8.38 -7.93 6.38
C GLY A 21 7.11 -8.70 6.05
N ILE A 22 7.18 -9.72 5.19
CA ILE A 22 6.02 -10.58 4.86
C ILE A 22 5.47 -11.24 6.13
N LEU A 23 6.32 -11.81 6.98
CA LEU A 23 5.90 -12.44 8.24
C LEU A 23 5.23 -11.43 9.17
N PHE A 24 5.85 -10.26 9.37
CA PHE A 24 5.30 -9.19 10.20
C PHE A 24 3.94 -8.69 9.72
N PHE A 25 3.81 -8.39 8.42
CA PHE A 25 2.55 -7.88 7.86
C PHE A 25 1.48 -8.97 7.72
N THR A 26 1.86 -10.25 7.65
CA THR A 26 0.92 -11.37 7.77
C THR A 26 0.34 -11.41 9.18
N GLU A 27 1.17 -11.36 10.23
CA GLU A 27 0.70 -11.32 11.62
C GLU A 27 -0.18 -10.08 11.88
N MET A 28 0.18 -8.94 11.28
CA MET A 28 -0.62 -7.73 11.37
C MET A 28 -2.00 -7.90 10.70
N LEU A 29 -2.06 -8.54 9.52
CA LEU A 29 -3.31 -8.84 8.84
C LEU A 29 -4.19 -9.78 9.67
N ASP A 30 -3.61 -10.80 10.29
CA ASP A 30 -4.32 -11.73 11.18
C ASP A 30 -4.90 -11.01 12.40
N LYS A 31 -4.15 -10.08 13.01
CA LYS A 31 -4.64 -9.24 14.11
C LYS A 31 -5.80 -8.34 13.67
N LEU A 32 -5.70 -7.74 12.48
CA LEU A 32 -6.79 -6.94 11.92
C LEU A 32 -8.03 -7.81 11.66
N HIS A 33 -7.87 -9.04 11.18
CA HIS A 33 -8.98 -9.95 10.97
C HIS A 33 -9.67 -10.32 12.30
N GLN A 34 -8.89 -10.66 13.33
CA GLN A 34 -9.42 -10.98 14.67
C GLN A 34 -10.21 -9.82 15.28
N LEU A 35 -9.79 -8.57 15.05
CA LEU A 35 -10.53 -7.40 15.52
C LEU A 35 -11.93 -7.31 14.90
N VAL A 36 -12.07 -7.59 13.60
CA VAL A 36 -13.39 -7.60 12.93
C VAL A 36 -14.27 -8.74 13.42
N ASP A 37 -13.70 -9.93 13.62
CA ASP A 37 -14.46 -11.08 14.12
C ASP A 37 -14.95 -10.85 15.56
N SER A 38 -14.18 -10.11 16.35
CA SER A 38 -14.52 -9.79 17.74
C SER A 38 -15.57 -8.70 17.91
N ASP A 39 -15.79 -7.86 16.90
CA ASP A 39 -16.76 -6.77 16.93
C ASP A 39 -17.43 -6.56 15.55
N PRO A 40 -18.64 -7.11 15.34
CA PRO A 40 -19.37 -7.00 14.07
C PRO A 40 -19.64 -5.56 13.61
N ALA A 41 -19.60 -4.58 14.54
CA ALA A 41 -19.83 -3.17 14.24
C ALA A 41 -18.70 -2.53 13.41
N PHE A 42 -17.57 -3.22 13.22
CA PHE A 42 -16.50 -2.82 12.30
C PHE A 42 -16.86 -3.02 10.82
N SER A 43 -17.81 -3.91 10.50
CA SER A 43 -18.14 -4.28 9.12
C SER A 43 -19.16 -3.35 8.44
N ASP A 44 -20.05 -2.71 9.21
CA ASP A 44 -21.21 -1.93 8.70
C ASP A 44 -20.97 -0.39 8.61
N ALA A 45 -19.73 0.06 8.65
CA ALA A 45 -19.40 1.48 8.82
C ALA A 45 -19.81 2.42 7.66
N LYS A 46 -20.24 1.89 6.50
CA LYS A 46 -20.63 2.73 5.35
C LYS A 46 -21.89 3.56 5.60
N GLU A 47 -22.73 3.21 6.57
CA GLU A 47 -24.02 3.91 6.80
C GLU A 47 -23.96 5.12 7.76
N LYS A 48 -22.86 5.34 8.51
CA LYS A 48 -22.84 6.36 9.59
C LYS A 48 -22.17 7.70 9.27
N LEU A 49 -21.75 7.92 8.02
CA LEU A 49 -21.11 9.17 7.57
C LEU A 49 -22.00 10.43 7.70
N SER A 50 -23.29 10.28 7.99
CA SER A 50 -24.26 11.39 8.12
C SER A 50 -24.45 11.92 9.55
N GLN A 51 -23.92 11.27 10.59
CA GLN A 51 -24.23 11.59 12.00
C GLN A 51 -23.14 12.34 12.78
N GLY A 52 -22.05 12.76 12.12
CA GLY A 52 -20.92 13.44 12.77
C GLY A 52 -19.87 12.50 13.35
N TYR A 53 -18.80 13.07 13.89
CA TYR A 53 -17.66 12.32 14.44
C TYR A 53 -18.07 11.52 15.69
N THR A 54 -17.68 10.24 15.73
CA THR A 54 -17.75 9.38 16.91
C THR A 54 -16.44 8.60 17.04
N LEU A 55 -16.08 8.16 18.25
CA LEU A 55 -14.90 7.29 18.43
C LEU A 55 -15.02 5.99 17.63
N GLN A 56 -16.22 5.42 17.50
CA GLN A 56 -16.45 4.25 16.65
C GLN A 56 -16.13 4.54 15.18
N TYR A 57 -16.54 5.70 14.66
CA TYR A 57 -16.23 6.10 13.30
C TYR A 57 -14.71 6.26 13.08
N GLU A 58 -14.02 6.91 14.02
CA GLU A 58 -12.56 7.04 13.99
C GLU A 58 -11.86 5.68 13.95
N ILE A 59 -12.23 4.79 14.88
CA ILE A 59 -11.69 3.43 14.97
C ILE A 59 -11.91 2.67 13.66
N ASN A 60 -13.14 2.70 13.11
CA ASN A 60 -13.47 2.01 11.87
C ASN A 60 -12.67 2.58 10.67
N LEU A 61 -12.54 3.90 10.57
CA LEU A 61 -11.76 4.54 9.51
C LEU A 61 -10.28 4.14 9.58
N LEU A 62 -9.66 4.24 10.76
CA LEU A 62 -8.26 3.90 10.98
C LEU A 62 -8.00 2.42 10.73
N TYR A 63 -8.93 1.56 11.14
CA TYR A 63 -8.89 0.13 10.84
C TYR A 63 -8.86 -0.12 9.33
N GLN A 64 -9.81 0.45 8.58
CA GLN A 64 -9.92 0.25 7.13
C GLN A 64 -8.67 0.77 6.38
N VAL A 65 -8.15 1.93 6.80
CA VAL A 65 -6.89 2.46 6.27
C VAL A 65 -5.71 1.54 6.60
N SER A 66 -5.66 1.00 7.82
CA SER A 66 -4.62 0.07 8.25
C SER A 66 -4.67 -1.23 7.44
N ALA A 67 -5.87 -1.77 7.20
CA ALA A 67 -6.06 -2.97 6.39
C ALA A 67 -5.61 -2.74 4.94
N LEU A 68 -6.02 -1.63 4.31
CA LEU A 68 -5.57 -1.28 2.97
C LEU A 68 -4.04 -1.20 2.89
N ALA A 69 -3.42 -0.49 3.82
CA ALA A 69 -1.96 -0.33 3.85
C ALA A 69 -1.25 -1.67 4.07
N THR A 70 -1.71 -2.47 5.04
CA THR A 70 -1.15 -3.80 5.35
C THR A 70 -1.21 -4.75 4.16
N ILE A 71 -2.40 -4.88 3.52
CA ILE A 71 -2.58 -5.72 2.33
C ILE A 71 -1.65 -5.25 1.20
N SER A 72 -1.61 -3.94 0.95
CA SER A 72 -0.78 -3.38 -0.10
C SER A 72 0.72 -3.59 0.16
N ILE A 73 1.18 -3.47 1.41
CA ILE A 73 2.57 -3.74 1.78
C ILE A 73 2.91 -5.20 1.58
N LEU A 74 2.04 -6.11 2.02
CA LEU A 74 2.22 -7.56 1.89
C LEU A 74 2.34 -7.98 0.41
N ASP A 75 1.45 -7.46 -0.44
CA ASP A 75 1.52 -7.67 -1.89
C ASP A 75 2.83 -7.16 -2.47
N MET A 76 3.23 -5.92 -2.14
CA MET A 76 4.48 -5.32 -2.63
C MET A 76 5.71 -6.11 -2.21
N MET A 77 5.79 -6.56 -0.96
CA MET A 77 6.91 -7.37 -0.46
C MET A 77 6.96 -8.73 -1.15
N THR A 78 5.80 -9.37 -1.37
CA THR A 78 5.69 -10.62 -2.13
C THR A 78 6.14 -10.43 -3.58
N ILE A 79 5.76 -9.32 -4.19
CA ILE A 79 6.18 -8.93 -5.55
C ILE A 79 7.69 -8.71 -5.61
N CYS A 80 8.28 -7.99 -4.66
CA CYS A 80 9.73 -7.78 -4.57
C CYS A 80 10.49 -9.12 -4.45
N ARG A 81 10.05 -10.00 -3.55
CA ARG A 81 10.63 -11.35 -3.38
C ARG A 81 10.53 -12.15 -4.68
N GLY A 82 9.37 -12.13 -5.32
CA GLY A 82 9.14 -12.78 -6.60
C GLY A 82 10.06 -12.25 -7.71
N PHE A 83 10.22 -10.93 -7.79
CA PHE A 83 11.09 -10.27 -8.77
C PHE A 83 12.56 -10.66 -8.57
N ASN A 84 13.04 -10.70 -7.32
CA ASN A 84 14.40 -11.14 -6.97
C ASN A 84 14.65 -12.62 -7.30
N ASN A 85 13.64 -13.47 -7.21
CA ASN A 85 13.77 -14.88 -7.58
C ASN A 85 13.67 -15.12 -9.10
N ALA A 86 13.23 -14.12 -9.86
CA ALA A 86 12.97 -14.22 -11.30
C ALA A 86 14.15 -13.78 -12.19
N LEU A 87 15.37 -13.66 -11.67
CA LEU A 87 16.52 -13.02 -12.35
C LEU A 87 16.75 -13.49 -13.80
N ASN A 88 16.54 -14.78 -14.07
CA ASN A 88 16.82 -15.41 -15.36
C ASN A 88 15.57 -15.69 -16.22
N ILE A 89 14.39 -15.21 -15.80
CA ILE A 89 13.13 -15.47 -16.51
C ILE A 89 12.41 -14.13 -16.73
N ASP A 90 12.66 -13.53 -17.90
CA ASP A 90 12.10 -12.25 -18.33
C ASP A 90 10.58 -12.12 -18.06
N TRP A 91 9.81 -13.15 -18.43
CA TRP A 91 8.36 -13.11 -18.28
C TRP A 91 7.89 -13.13 -16.82
N LEU A 92 8.65 -13.77 -15.91
CA LEU A 92 8.36 -13.68 -14.48
C LEU A 92 8.66 -12.27 -13.95
N ARG A 93 9.76 -11.64 -14.37
CA ARG A 93 10.06 -10.25 -14.01
C ARG A 93 8.99 -9.28 -14.51
N ILE A 94 8.55 -9.48 -15.76
CA ILE A 94 7.45 -8.71 -16.36
C ILE A 94 6.15 -8.94 -15.57
N PHE A 95 5.85 -10.17 -15.17
CA PHE A 95 4.68 -10.48 -14.36
C PHE A 95 4.71 -9.71 -13.03
N TYR A 96 5.79 -9.82 -12.25
CA TYR A 96 5.91 -9.14 -10.97
C TYR A 96 5.91 -7.61 -11.12
N ALA A 97 6.57 -7.07 -12.14
CA ALA A 97 6.50 -5.64 -12.45
C ALA A 97 5.07 -5.19 -12.73
N LYS A 98 4.32 -5.92 -13.58
CA LYS A 98 2.90 -5.61 -13.86
C LYS A 98 2.06 -5.62 -12.58
N GLN A 99 2.26 -6.61 -11.72
CA GLN A 99 1.54 -6.70 -10.45
C GLN A 99 1.88 -5.53 -9.54
N GLY A 100 3.15 -5.14 -9.43
CA GLY A 100 3.54 -3.96 -8.63
C GLY A 100 2.81 -2.70 -9.07
N TYR A 101 2.81 -2.41 -10.37
CA TYR A 101 2.12 -1.23 -10.91
C TYR A 101 0.60 -1.30 -10.73
N LEU A 102 0.01 -2.49 -10.90
CA LEU A 102 -1.41 -2.70 -10.67
C LEU A 102 -1.77 -2.46 -9.20
N THR A 103 -1.05 -3.06 -8.26
CA THR A 103 -1.29 -2.86 -6.83
C THR A 103 -1.12 -1.40 -6.46
N ILE A 104 -0.06 -0.69 -6.92
CA ILE A 104 0.10 0.76 -6.68
C ILE A 104 -1.14 1.53 -7.17
N HIS A 105 -1.58 1.26 -8.40
CA HIS A 105 -2.72 1.95 -9.00
C HIS A 105 -4.01 1.75 -8.20
N GLU A 106 -4.34 0.50 -7.86
CA GLU A 106 -5.56 0.17 -7.14
C GLU A 106 -5.52 0.71 -5.70
N THR A 107 -4.37 0.61 -5.00
CA THR A 107 -4.20 1.17 -3.66
C THR A 107 -4.41 2.69 -3.64
N ILE A 108 -3.78 3.43 -4.56
CA ILE A 108 -3.94 4.90 -4.63
C ILE A 108 -5.40 5.26 -4.94
N THR A 109 -5.98 4.59 -5.94
CA THR A 109 -7.36 4.87 -6.39
C THR A 109 -8.35 4.63 -5.25
N HIS A 110 -8.23 3.51 -4.55
CA HIS A 110 -9.11 3.16 -3.44
C HIS A 110 -8.90 4.10 -2.24
N TYR A 111 -7.65 4.41 -1.89
CA TYR A 111 -7.34 5.37 -0.82
C TYR A 111 -7.94 6.75 -1.08
N ASP A 112 -7.74 7.29 -2.28
CA ASP A 112 -8.25 8.61 -2.65
C ASP A 112 -9.77 8.67 -2.63
N LYS A 113 -10.42 7.60 -3.11
CA LYS A 113 -11.88 7.52 -3.22
C LYS A 113 -12.56 7.37 -1.86
N GLU A 114 -12.03 6.51 -1.00
CA GLU A 114 -12.73 6.07 0.21
C GLU A 114 -12.22 6.74 1.49
N TYR A 115 -10.93 7.08 1.58
CA TYR A 115 -10.30 7.38 2.88
C TYR A 115 -9.59 8.73 2.96
N ASN A 116 -9.02 9.25 1.86
CA ASN A 116 -8.16 10.45 1.89
C ASN A 116 -8.85 11.66 2.55
N LYS A 117 -10.06 12.00 2.10
CA LYS A 117 -10.82 13.12 2.66
C LYS A 117 -11.13 12.93 4.15
N ALA A 118 -11.64 11.75 4.51
CA ALA A 118 -12.03 11.42 5.88
C ALA A 118 -10.81 11.43 6.83
N LEU A 119 -9.68 10.87 6.39
CA LEU A 119 -8.45 10.84 7.18
C LEU A 119 -7.86 12.25 7.36
N ASN A 120 -7.93 13.08 6.32
CA ASN A 120 -7.51 14.48 6.41
C ASN A 120 -8.35 15.28 7.42
N GLU A 121 -9.68 15.12 7.38
CA GLU A 121 -10.59 15.74 8.35
C GLU A 121 -10.31 15.23 9.77
N LEU A 122 -10.18 13.91 9.94
CA LEU A 122 -9.84 13.29 11.22
C LEU A 122 -8.57 13.88 11.82
N ILE A 123 -7.48 13.93 11.06
CA ILE A 123 -6.18 14.41 11.54
C ILE A 123 -6.21 15.91 11.82
N THR A 124 -6.81 16.70 10.94
CA THR A 124 -6.83 18.16 11.08
C THR A 124 -7.65 18.61 12.29
N ILE A 125 -8.75 17.92 12.59
CA ILE A 125 -9.70 18.32 13.64
C ILE A 125 -9.37 17.63 14.97
N HIS A 126 -9.11 16.32 14.96
CA HIS A 126 -9.05 15.51 16.18
C HIS A 126 -7.63 15.16 16.62
N HIS A 127 -6.65 15.21 15.70
CA HIS A 127 -5.25 14.85 15.98
C HIS A 127 -4.27 15.94 15.51
N PRO A 128 -4.40 17.19 15.98
CA PRO A 128 -3.67 18.34 15.42
C PRO A 128 -2.14 18.24 15.54
N LEU A 129 -1.65 17.47 16.51
CA LEU A 129 -0.21 17.20 16.69
C LEU A 129 0.39 16.42 15.51
N LEU A 130 -0.43 15.69 14.74
CA LEU A 130 0.00 14.89 13.59
C LEU A 130 -0.10 15.63 12.25
N ILE A 131 -0.58 16.88 12.23
CA ILE A 131 -0.79 17.64 10.99
C ILE A 131 0.50 17.79 10.19
N SER A 132 1.63 18.08 10.86
CA SER A 132 2.92 18.26 10.17
C SER A 132 3.37 16.98 9.47
N ASP A 133 3.33 15.86 10.19
CA ASP A 133 3.66 14.53 9.66
C ASP A 133 2.72 14.18 8.50
N PHE A 134 1.42 14.41 8.66
CA PHE A 134 0.42 14.08 7.65
C PHE A 134 0.57 14.93 6.37
N ARG A 135 0.94 16.21 6.50
CA ARG A 135 1.31 17.05 5.36
C ARG A 135 2.53 16.49 4.62
N ALA A 136 3.55 16.04 5.34
CA ALA A 136 4.73 15.43 4.72
C ALA A 136 4.36 14.16 3.93
N PHE A 137 3.49 13.31 4.48
CA PHE A 137 2.95 12.13 3.80
C PHE A 137 2.16 12.51 2.54
N THR A 138 1.18 13.42 2.66
CA THR A 138 0.33 13.82 1.53
C THR A 138 1.14 14.47 0.40
N ASP A 139 2.15 15.28 0.73
CA ASP A 139 3.08 15.84 -0.25
C ASP A 139 3.92 14.77 -0.95
N LYS A 140 4.40 13.76 -0.19
CA LYS A 140 5.14 12.63 -0.77
C LYS A 140 4.26 11.83 -1.73
N LEU A 141 3.04 11.47 -1.32
CA LEU A 141 2.07 10.79 -2.17
C LEU A 141 1.72 11.61 -3.42
N LYS A 142 1.52 12.92 -3.28
CA LYS A 142 1.26 13.82 -4.41
C LYS A 142 2.41 13.83 -5.41
N ARG A 143 3.66 13.98 -4.95
CA ARG A 143 4.85 13.94 -5.82
C ARG A 143 4.99 12.61 -6.55
N PHE A 144 4.74 11.50 -5.84
CA PHE A 144 4.74 10.17 -6.43
C PHE A 144 3.69 10.05 -7.55
N LYS A 145 2.44 10.46 -7.28
CA LYS A 145 1.37 10.47 -8.29
C LYS A 145 1.72 11.32 -9.51
N VAL A 146 2.25 12.53 -9.31
CA VAL A 146 2.68 13.39 -10.44
C VAL A 146 3.71 12.68 -11.31
N SER A 147 4.65 11.95 -10.69
CA SER A 147 5.74 11.28 -11.40
C SER A 147 5.27 10.05 -12.17
N TYR A 148 4.31 9.29 -11.62
CA TYR A 148 4.02 7.93 -12.12
C TYR A 148 2.58 7.68 -12.59
N ASN A 149 1.60 8.57 -12.33
CA ASN A 149 0.19 8.29 -12.56
C ASN A 149 -0.13 7.90 -14.02
N ALA A 150 0.42 8.62 -15.00
CA ALA A 150 0.21 8.29 -16.41
C ALA A 150 0.71 6.87 -16.75
N ARG A 151 1.86 6.48 -16.19
CA ARG A 151 2.43 5.15 -16.39
C ARG A 151 1.60 4.07 -15.70
N LEU A 152 1.21 4.29 -14.44
CA LEU A 152 0.38 3.37 -13.66
C LEU A 152 -0.93 3.06 -14.41
N ILE A 153 -1.61 4.09 -14.90
CA ILE A 153 -2.83 3.95 -15.71
C ILE A 153 -2.56 3.16 -16.99
N SER A 154 -1.46 3.45 -17.70
CA SER A 154 -1.10 2.74 -18.93
C SER A 154 -0.86 1.24 -18.67
N VAL A 155 -0.09 0.90 -17.63
CA VAL A 155 0.22 -0.49 -17.28
C VAL A 155 -1.05 -1.23 -16.85
N ARG A 156 -1.84 -0.64 -15.96
CA ARG A 156 -3.12 -1.19 -15.49
C ARG A 156 -4.05 -1.50 -16.67
N ASN A 157 -4.23 -0.55 -17.59
CA ASN A 157 -5.19 -0.70 -18.68
C ASN A 157 -4.71 -1.58 -19.83
N LYS A 158 -3.41 -1.62 -20.12
CA LYS A 158 -2.92 -2.29 -21.33
C LYS A 158 -2.31 -3.66 -21.08
N ILE A 159 -1.81 -3.94 -19.88
CA ILE A 159 -1.01 -5.16 -19.66
C ILE A 159 -1.21 -5.89 -18.33
N ALA A 160 -1.95 -5.33 -17.37
CA ALA A 160 -2.10 -5.91 -16.02
C ALA A 160 -3.56 -6.20 -15.61
N GLY A 161 -4.48 -5.24 -15.73
CA GLY A 161 -5.84 -5.37 -15.20
C GLY A 161 -6.77 -6.28 -16.01
N HIS A 162 -6.48 -6.48 -17.29
CA HIS A 162 -7.20 -7.40 -18.18
C HIS A 162 -6.32 -7.78 -19.38
N ILE A 163 -6.73 -8.82 -20.11
CA ILE A 163 -6.10 -9.17 -21.39
C ILE A 163 -6.50 -8.12 -22.43
N HIS A 164 -5.54 -7.30 -22.86
CA HIS A 164 -5.78 -6.23 -23.81
C HIS A 164 -5.86 -6.77 -25.25
N VAL A 165 -6.93 -6.41 -25.96
CA VAL A 165 -7.23 -6.96 -27.29
C VAL A 165 -6.29 -6.44 -28.38
N ASN A 166 -5.76 -5.23 -28.24
CA ASN A 166 -4.81 -4.66 -29.20
C ASN A 166 -3.39 -5.14 -28.87
N PHE A 167 -2.87 -6.06 -29.67
CA PHE A 167 -1.52 -6.61 -29.48
C PHE A 167 -0.42 -5.54 -29.54
N ASN A 168 -0.53 -4.53 -30.40
CA ASN A 168 0.48 -3.48 -30.53
C ASN A 168 0.56 -2.61 -29.26
N ASP A 169 -0.59 -2.24 -28.71
CA ASP A 169 -0.66 -1.48 -27.45
C ASP A 169 -0.14 -2.31 -26.27
N TYR A 170 -0.47 -3.60 -26.24
CA TYR A 170 0.06 -4.52 -25.23
C TYR A 170 1.58 -4.61 -25.31
N TYR A 171 2.12 -4.94 -26.49
CA TYR A 171 3.54 -5.22 -26.67
C TYR A 171 4.41 -3.96 -26.50
N SER A 172 3.96 -2.81 -27.00
CA SER A 172 4.62 -1.53 -26.79
C SER A 172 4.71 -1.17 -25.30
N THR A 173 3.62 -1.37 -24.55
CA THR A 173 3.61 -1.12 -23.10
C THR A 173 4.53 -2.07 -22.34
N VAL A 174 4.59 -3.36 -22.71
CA VAL A 174 5.58 -4.30 -22.13
C VAL A 174 7.00 -3.85 -22.43
N THR A 175 7.27 -3.39 -23.65
CA THR A 175 8.60 -2.93 -24.06
C THR A 175 9.03 -1.68 -23.29
N ASP A 176 8.11 -0.77 -23.02
CA ASP A 176 8.39 0.40 -22.19
C ASP A 176 8.62 0.03 -20.73
N LEU A 177 7.82 -0.88 -20.17
CA LEU A 177 8.00 -1.37 -18.81
C LEU A 177 9.40 -1.99 -18.59
N LYS A 178 9.96 -2.66 -19.62
CA LYS A 178 11.32 -3.22 -19.57
C LYS A 178 12.44 -2.17 -19.45
N LYS A 179 12.17 -0.91 -19.79
CA LYS A 179 13.16 0.19 -19.72
C LYS A 179 13.20 0.84 -18.35
N GLU A 180 12.26 0.49 -17.47
CA GLU A 180 12.10 1.10 -16.16
C GLU A 180 12.79 0.25 -15.08
N ASP A 181 12.91 0.82 -13.88
CA ASP A 181 13.28 0.08 -12.67
C ASP A 181 12.03 -0.09 -11.79
N PRO A 182 11.29 -1.20 -11.94
CA PRO A 182 10.10 -1.47 -11.14
C PRO A 182 10.39 -1.52 -9.64
N ILE A 183 11.59 -1.99 -9.24
CA ILE A 183 11.93 -2.13 -7.82
C ILE A 183 12.08 -0.75 -7.18
N ALA A 184 12.76 0.19 -7.82
CA ALA A 184 12.87 1.55 -7.30
C ALA A 184 11.50 2.22 -7.09
N ILE A 185 10.57 2.01 -8.03
CA ILE A 185 9.21 2.57 -7.96
C ILE A 185 8.39 1.90 -6.84
N ILE A 186 8.46 0.57 -6.74
CA ILE A 186 7.81 -0.20 -5.67
C ILE A 186 8.36 0.20 -4.30
N SER A 187 9.69 0.31 -4.15
CA SER A 187 10.33 0.74 -2.90
C SER A 187 9.88 2.14 -2.49
N THR A 188 9.84 3.09 -3.43
CA THR A 188 9.35 4.45 -3.15
C THR A 188 7.90 4.43 -2.65
N PHE A 189 7.05 3.57 -3.24
CA PHE A 189 5.66 3.45 -2.81
C PHE A 189 5.51 2.70 -1.48
N LEU A 190 6.31 1.67 -1.22
CA LEU A 190 6.38 0.99 0.08
C LEU A 190 6.67 1.97 1.21
N GLU A 191 7.60 2.89 1.02
CA GLU A 191 7.87 3.93 2.02
C GLU A 191 6.66 4.84 2.28
N ILE A 192 5.84 5.11 1.25
CA ILE A 192 4.59 5.88 1.40
C ILE A 192 3.57 5.08 2.21
N LEU A 193 3.44 3.78 1.94
CA LEU A 193 2.53 2.89 2.68
C LEU A 193 2.96 2.72 4.13
N ILE A 194 4.25 2.60 4.40
CA ILE A 194 4.78 2.53 5.78
C ILE A 194 4.44 3.82 6.55
N GLN A 195 4.57 5.00 5.92
CA GLN A 195 4.14 6.25 6.55
C GLN A 195 2.63 6.28 6.82
N LEU A 196 1.81 5.79 5.88
CA LEU A 196 0.37 5.67 6.09
C LEU A 196 0.03 4.76 7.29
N GLN A 197 0.73 3.62 7.38
CA GLN A 197 0.61 2.64 8.45
C GLN A 197 1.06 3.18 9.82
N GLN A 198 2.04 4.09 9.83
CA GLN A 198 2.48 4.76 11.05
C GLN A 198 1.40 5.67 11.65
N PHE A 199 0.55 6.30 10.83
CA PHE A 199 -0.56 7.10 11.37
C PHE A 199 -1.60 6.22 12.05
N THR A 200 -1.99 5.10 11.43
CA THR A 200 -2.99 4.22 12.01
C THR A 200 -2.48 3.58 13.30
N THR A 201 -1.21 3.17 13.36
CA THR A 201 -0.60 2.61 14.58
C THR A 201 -0.42 3.63 15.71
N LYS A 202 -0.22 4.91 15.41
CA LYS A 202 -0.19 5.98 16.41
C LYS A 202 -1.58 6.28 16.99
N ILE A 203 -2.60 6.33 16.14
CA ILE A 203 -3.92 6.83 16.53
C ILE A 203 -4.81 5.70 17.08
N LEU A 204 -4.88 4.56 16.39
CA LEU A 204 -5.87 3.51 16.65
C LEU A 204 -5.84 2.96 18.09
N PRO A 205 -4.68 2.68 18.72
CA PRO A 205 -4.65 2.21 20.11
C PRO A 205 -5.27 3.22 21.07
N GLU A 206 -4.94 4.51 20.92
CA GLU A 206 -5.50 5.57 21.76
C GLU A 206 -7.02 5.70 21.58
N SER A 207 -7.51 5.57 20.34
CA SER A 207 -8.95 5.62 20.05
C SER A 207 -9.69 4.46 20.71
N ILE A 208 -9.15 3.24 20.63
CA ILE A 208 -9.71 2.04 21.24
C ILE A 208 -9.75 2.17 22.77
N ASP A 209 -8.67 2.64 23.38
CA ASP A 209 -8.60 2.81 24.84
C ASP A 209 -9.61 3.85 25.32
N LYS A 210 -9.72 5.00 24.63
CA LYS A 210 -10.74 6.01 24.92
C LYS A 210 -12.15 5.43 24.81
N TYR A 211 -12.42 4.63 23.78
CA TYR A 211 -13.73 4.02 23.57
C TYR A 211 -14.11 3.06 24.71
N LYS A 212 -13.18 2.20 25.15
CA LYS A 212 -13.41 1.28 26.28
C LYS A 212 -13.70 1.99 27.59
N THR A 213 -13.14 3.19 27.82
CA THR A 213 -13.39 3.97 29.04
C THR A 213 -14.75 4.70 29.05
N GLN A 214 -15.47 4.74 27.92
CA GLN A 214 -16.79 5.36 27.81
C GLN A 214 -17.95 4.38 28.04
N ILE A 215 -17.66 3.08 28.13
CA ILE A 215 -18.59 1.98 28.42
C ILE A 215 -18.49 1.64 29.90
#